data_AF-A0A060RMN7-F1
#
_entry.id   AF-A0A060RMN7-F1
#
_cell.length_a   1.000
_cell.length_b   1.000
_cell.length_c   1.000
_cell.angle_alpha   90.00
_cell.angle_beta   90.00
_cell.angle_gamma   90.00
#
_symmetry.space_group_name_H-M   'P 1'
#
loop_
_entity.id
_entity.type
_entity.pdbx_description
1 polymer ?
#
loop_
_entity_poly.entity_id
_entity_poly.type
_entity_poly.pdbx_seq_one_letter_code
_entity_poly.pdbx_strand_id
1 'polypeptide(L)'
;MKVHYINILLFVIPLNILVNTYKKKPCITQNTKTNRSLCECELYAPANYDNNLEMKRVMQQFEDRTTQRLREYDDRMKTTRQKCKDKCDKEMQKIILKDKLEKELMDKFATLDTDIQNDAIPTCVCEKSLADKVEKGCLRCGGILGTAMPELVVIGGNFVYAAAVNAATKAGMDAALEGLRSVRGLQLLLKHTFDHIVTPRNYSCKDALLNTIDSIANRICSSEQADTHLYCRLSSNPHHSDVIRKLQSISDAAQSGAAAAEEAKTEVLNATFTWETFFSSPLGISLLVTVCIIIILSIIYLILRHRRKKKMKKKLQYIKLLEE
;
A
#
# COMPACT_ATOMS: atom_id res chain seq x y z
N MET A 1 8.39 26.22 9.66
CA MET A 1 9.02 25.75 8.40
C MET A 1 10.54 25.97 8.43
N LYS A 2 11.26 25.42 9.43
CA LYS A 2 12.71 25.65 9.61
C LYS A 2 13.54 24.39 9.95
N VAL A 3 12.97 23.20 9.83
CA VAL A 3 13.68 21.93 10.18
C VAL A 3 13.95 21.02 8.98
N HIS A 4 13.38 21.31 7.80
CA HIS A 4 13.51 20.45 6.61
C HIS A 4 14.69 20.78 5.69
N TYR A 5 15.50 21.81 6.00
CA TYR A 5 16.66 22.17 5.16
C TYR A 5 17.92 21.35 5.50
N ILE A 6 18.05 20.87 6.74
CA ILE A 6 19.23 20.12 7.21
C ILE A 6 19.24 18.68 6.66
N ASN A 7 18.06 18.04 6.56
CA ASN A 7 17.97 16.67 6.03
C ASN A 7 18.20 16.57 4.51
N ILE A 8 17.96 17.63 3.74
CA ILE A 8 18.23 17.65 2.29
C ILE A 8 19.74 17.80 2.04
N LEU A 9 20.45 18.54 2.89
CA LEU A 9 21.90 18.75 2.74
C LEU A 9 22.69 17.46 3.03
N LEU A 10 22.26 16.66 4.01
CA LEU A 10 22.91 15.41 4.38
C LEU A 10 22.78 14.30 3.31
N PHE A 11 21.82 14.41 2.39
CA PHE A 11 21.65 13.43 1.29
C PHE A 11 22.47 13.77 0.03
N VAL A 12 22.96 15.01 -0.09
CA VAL A 12 23.81 15.45 -1.22
C VAL A 12 25.28 15.09 -0.99
N ILE A 13 25.72 15.06 0.26
CA ILE A 13 27.11 14.77 0.65
C ILE A 13 27.57 13.35 0.29
N PRO A 14 26.75 12.27 0.44
CA PRO A 14 27.16 10.91 0.07
C PRO A 14 27.23 10.70 -1.45
N LEU A 15 26.37 11.39 -2.23
CA LEU A 15 26.31 11.24 -3.69
C LEU A 15 27.50 11.88 -4.40
N ASN A 16 28.14 12.88 -3.79
CA ASN A 16 29.30 13.55 -4.37
C ASN A 16 30.62 12.78 -4.17
N ILE A 17 30.62 11.76 -3.29
CA ILE A 17 31.80 10.91 -3.04
C ILE A 17 31.91 9.80 -4.09
N LEU A 18 30.82 9.46 -4.79
CA LEU A 18 30.78 8.35 -5.76
C LEU A 18 31.24 8.74 -7.19
N VAL A 19 31.49 10.02 -7.47
CA VAL A 19 31.66 10.53 -8.85
C VAL A 19 33.10 10.86 -9.25
N ASN A 20 34.12 10.64 -8.41
CA ASN A 20 35.46 11.12 -8.79
C ASN A 20 36.63 10.15 -8.57
N THR A 21 36.78 9.19 -9.48
CA THR A 21 38.05 8.49 -9.70
C THR A 21 38.28 8.15 -11.18
N TYR A 22 38.59 9.16 -12.00
CA TYR A 22 39.40 8.95 -13.21
C TYR A 22 40.44 10.06 -13.35
N LYS A 23 41.68 9.74 -12.97
CA LYS A 23 42.87 10.58 -13.21
C LYS A 23 43.15 10.66 -14.71
N LYS A 24 43.07 11.86 -15.31
CA LYS A 24 43.78 12.20 -16.56
C LYS A 24 44.91 13.20 -16.27
N LYS A 25 46.08 12.93 -16.85
CA LYS A 25 47.35 13.67 -16.69
C LYS A 25 47.25 15.12 -17.20
N PRO A 26 48.06 16.06 -16.67
CA PRO A 26 47.90 17.49 -16.90
C PRO A 26 48.44 17.91 -18.28
N CYS A 27 47.61 18.62 -19.04
CA CYS A 27 48.06 19.42 -20.17
C CYS A 27 48.27 20.86 -19.69
N ILE A 28 49.46 21.39 -19.94
CA ILE A 28 49.88 22.75 -19.59
C ILE A 28 48.90 23.75 -20.20
N THR A 29 48.23 24.55 -19.36
CA THR A 29 47.36 25.64 -19.81
C THR A 29 47.80 26.95 -19.17
N GLN A 30 48.13 27.91 -20.03
CA GLN A 30 48.52 29.27 -19.66
C GLN A 30 47.39 29.99 -18.92
N ASN A 31 47.78 30.70 -17.87
CA ASN A 31 46.90 31.40 -16.96
C ASN A 31 46.46 32.74 -17.57
N THR A 32 45.22 32.84 -18.04
CA THR A 32 44.58 34.13 -18.36
C THR A 32 43.40 34.35 -17.43
N LYS A 33 43.54 35.33 -16.54
CA LYS A 33 42.52 35.75 -15.59
C LYS A 33 41.24 36.17 -16.33
N THR A 34 40.14 35.47 -16.13
CA THR A 34 38.80 35.84 -16.62
C THR A 34 38.04 36.66 -15.57
N ASN A 35 38.58 37.84 -15.23
CA ASN A 35 37.74 38.93 -14.73
C ASN A 35 37.40 39.81 -15.92
N ARG A 36 36.25 39.57 -16.57
CA ARG A 36 35.72 40.47 -17.59
C ARG A 36 34.40 41.03 -17.08
N SER A 37 34.52 42.18 -16.42
CA SER A 37 33.44 43.14 -16.26
C SER A 37 32.77 43.36 -17.61
N LEU A 38 31.44 43.32 -17.65
CA LEU A 38 30.65 43.75 -18.79
C LEU A 38 30.86 45.26 -18.96
N CYS A 39 31.87 45.63 -19.74
CA CYS A 39 31.94 46.97 -20.32
C CYS A 39 31.03 46.92 -21.54
N GLU A 40 29.89 47.61 -21.49
CA GLU A 40 29.09 47.92 -22.67
C GLU A 40 29.92 48.83 -23.58
N CYS A 41 30.72 48.24 -24.45
CA CYS A 41 31.18 48.95 -25.64
C CYS A 41 30.01 48.96 -26.64
N GLU A 42 29.42 50.13 -26.87
CA GLU A 42 28.55 50.38 -28.03
C GLU A 42 29.36 50.19 -29.32
N LEU A 43 29.49 48.94 -29.78
CA LEU A 43 30.21 48.58 -31.00
C LEU A 43 29.31 48.59 -32.26
N TYR A 44 28.05 48.99 -32.12
CA TYR A 44 27.11 49.08 -33.23
C TYR A 44 26.53 50.49 -33.32
N ALA A 45 27.30 51.41 -33.89
CA ALA A 45 26.69 52.52 -34.61
C ALA A 45 25.79 51.93 -35.72
N PRO A 46 24.59 52.47 -35.98
CA PRO A 46 23.70 51.96 -37.02
C PRO A 46 24.29 52.32 -38.39
N ALA A 47 25.25 51.52 -38.86
CA ALA A 47 25.62 51.54 -40.26
C ALA A 47 24.39 51.11 -41.06
N ASN A 48 24.03 51.92 -42.05
CA ASN A 48 22.90 51.73 -42.94
C ASN A 48 23.13 50.50 -43.83
N TYR A 49 23.00 49.30 -43.26
CA TYR A 49 23.24 48.01 -43.90
C TYR A 49 22.08 47.57 -44.81
N ASP A 50 20.93 48.25 -44.76
CA ASP A 50 19.73 47.92 -45.52
C ASP A 50 19.88 48.14 -47.03
N ASN A 51 20.85 48.95 -47.46
CA ASN A 51 21.05 49.33 -48.86
C ASN A 51 22.21 48.59 -49.57
N ASN A 52 22.91 47.67 -48.89
CA ASN A 52 23.99 46.91 -49.54
C ASN A 52 23.42 45.68 -50.28
N LEU A 53 23.64 45.64 -51.60
CA LEU A 53 23.08 44.62 -52.51
C LEU A 53 23.49 43.19 -52.15
N GLU A 54 24.69 43.02 -51.58
CA GLU A 54 25.17 41.72 -51.09
C GLU A 54 24.46 41.28 -49.81
N MET A 55 24.23 42.20 -48.87
CA MET A 55 23.53 41.90 -47.61
C MET A 55 22.08 41.48 -47.87
N LYS A 56 21.41 42.15 -48.82
CA LYS A 56 20.04 41.82 -49.22
C LYS A 56 19.92 40.40 -49.81
N ARG A 57 20.91 39.94 -50.58
CA ARG A 57 20.96 38.56 -51.10
C ARG A 57 21.13 37.53 -49.99
N VAL A 58 22.03 37.80 -49.04
CA VAL A 58 22.27 36.89 -47.90
C VAL A 58 21.04 36.80 -47.00
N MET A 59 20.36 37.91 -46.75
CA MET A 59 19.10 37.94 -45.99
C MET A 59 18.01 37.15 -46.69
N GLN A 60 17.78 37.35 -48.00
CA GLN A 60 16.79 36.58 -48.76
C GLN A 60 17.11 35.07 -48.74
N GLN A 61 18.37 34.69 -48.94
CA GLN A 61 18.77 33.29 -48.89
C GLN A 61 18.58 32.67 -47.49
N PHE A 62 18.75 33.45 -46.43
CA PHE A 62 18.45 33.03 -45.07
C PHE A 62 16.94 32.88 -44.86
N GLU A 63 16.14 33.87 -45.27
CA GLU A 63 14.67 33.83 -45.19
C GLU A 63 14.09 32.63 -45.95
N ASP A 64 14.55 32.36 -47.17
CA ASP A 64 14.10 31.22 -47.98
C ASP A 64 14.40 29.88 -47.28
N ARG A 65 15.64 29.72 -46.79
CA ARG A 65 16.05 28.51 -46.06
C ARG A 65 15.29 28.34 -44.74
N THR A 66 15.03 29.44 -44.04
CA THR A 66 14.32 29.42 -42.75
C THR A 66 12.85 29.07 -42.98
N THR A 67 12.24 29.66 -44.01
CA THR A 67 10.86 29.39 -44.42
C THR A 67 10.68 27.93 -44.85
N GLN A 68 11.65 27.35 -45.57
CA GLN A 68 11.62 25.93 -45.94
C GLN A 68 11.67 25.03 -44.69
N ARG A 69 12.60 25.28 -43.75
CA ARG A 69 12.70 24.49 -42.52
C ARG A 69 11.46 24.59 -41.64
N LEU A 70 10.80 25.75 -41.60
CA LEU A 70 9.56 25.93 -40.85
C LEU A 70 8.43 25.09 -41.46
N ARG A 71 8.29 25.08 -42.80
CA ARG A 71 7.32 24.21 -43.49
C ARG A 71 7.59 22.73 -43.22
N GLU A 72 8.85 22.29 -43.34
CA GLU A 72 9.25 20.91 -43.04
C GLU A 72 9.00 20.54 -41.56
N TYR A 73 9.24 21.46 -40.63
CA TYR A 73 8.95 21.24 -39.21
C TYR A 73 7.45 21.09 -38.96
N ASP A 74 6.63 21.97 -39.54
CA ASP A 74 5.17 21.94 -39.40
C ASP A 74 4.56 20.65 -39.97
N ASP A 75 5.05 20.16 -41.11
CA ASP A 75 4.56 18.92 -41.71
C ASP A 75 4.99 17.67 -40.91
N ARG A 76 6.20 17.66 -40.34
CA ARG A 76 6.60 16.62 -39.38
C ARG A 76 5.77 16.67 -38.09
N MET A 77 5.40 17.87 -37.64
CA MET A 77 4.52 18.05 -36.49
C MET A 77 3.12 17.49 -36.76
N LYS A 78 2.53 17.83 -37.92
CA LYS A 78 1.22 17.31 -38.34
C LYS A 78 1.21 15.78 -38.43
N THR A 79 2.18 15.18 -39.11
CA THR A 79 2.27 13.72 -39.28
C THR A 79 2.47 13.00 -37.94
N THR A 80 3.29 13.54 -37.05
CA THR A 80 3.50 12.98 -35.70
C THR A 80 2.24 13.07 -34.86
N ARG A 81 1.52 14.21 -34.93
CA ARG A 81 0.25 14.40 -34.22
C ARG A 81 -0.85 13.44 -34.71
N GLN A 82 -0.91 13.19 -36.01
CA GLN A 82 -1.84 12.23 -36.59
C GLN A 82 -1.55 10.81 -36.09
N LYS A 83 -0.27 10.37 -36.14
CA LYS A 83 0.14 9.05 -35.60
C LYS A 83 -0.18 8.86 -34.12
N CYS A 84 0.00 9.91 -33.31
CA CYS A 84 -0.38 9.86 -31.89
C CYS A 84 -1.89 9.74 -31.72
N LYS A 85 -2.70 10.48 -32.50
CA LYS A 85 -4.16 10.41 -32.45
C LYS A 85 -4.67 9.02 -32.83
N ASP A 86 -4.18 8.45 -33.93
CA ASP A 86 -4.56 7.12 -34.40
C ASP A 86 -4.18 6.03 -33.37
N LYS A 87 -3.02 6.18 -32.69
CA LYS A 87 -2.60 5.26 -31.62
C LYS A 87 -3.52 5.35 -30.40
N CYS A 88 -3.87 6.57 -29.97
CA CYS A 88 -4.80 6.78 -28.86
C CYS A 88 -6.21 6.25 -29.18
N ASP A 89 -6.74 6.50 -30.37
CA ASP A 89 -8.05 6.00 -30.78
C ASP A 89 -8.07 4.46 -30.81
N LYS A 90 -6.98 3.81 -31.27
CA LYS A 90 -6.83 2.35 -31.23
C LYS A 90 -6.76 1.78 -29.81
N GLU A 91 -6.05 2.44 -28.90
CA GLU A 91 -5.97 2.01 -27.49
C GLU A 91 -7.32 2.23 -26.77
N MET A 92 -8.02 3.32 -27.06
CA MET A 92 -9.35 3.59 -26.53
C MET A 92 -10.38 2.55 -26.99
N GLN A 93 -10.38 2.19 -28.28
CA GLN A 93 -11.24 1.12 -28.79
C GLN A 93 -10.96 -0.22 -28.10
N LYS A 94 -9.69 -0.55 -27.81
CA LYS A 94 -9.34 -1.76 -27.04
C LYS A 94 -9.87 -1.72 -25.61
N ILE A 95 -9.77 -0.58 -24.94
CA ILE A 95 -10.29 -0.40 -23.58
C ILE A 95 -11.81 -0.56 -23.57
N ILE A 96 -12.52 0.07 -24.50
CA ILE A 96 -13.99 -0.04 -24.62
C ILE A 96 -14.41 -1.49 -24.88
N LEU A 97 -13.70 -2.21 -25.76
CA LEU A 97 -13.99 -3.62 -26.03
C LEU A 97 -13.72 -4.52 -24.81
N LYS A 98 -12.64 -4.24 -24.07
CA LYS A 98 -12.30 -4.99 -22.85
C LYS A 98 -13.35 -4.75 -21.76
N ASP A 99 -13.76 -3.51 -21.55
CA ASP A 99 -14.77 -3.12 -20.56
C ASP A 99 -16.15 -3.74 -20.87
N LYS A 100 -16.53 -3.82 -22.16
CA LYS A 100 -17.74 -4.54 -22.58
C LYS A 100 -17.70 -6.03 -22.25
N LEU A 101 -16.58 -6.71 -22.52
CA LEU A 101 -16.43 -8.14 -22.19
C LEU A 101 -16.40 -8.39 -20.68
N GLU A 102 -15.75 -7.51 -19.92
CA GLU A 102 -15.69 -7.60 -18.46
C GLU A 102 -17.07 -7.40 -17.84
N LYS A 103 -17.85 -6.45 -18.36
CA LYS A 103 -19.25 -6.23 -17.95
C LYS A 103 -20.14 -7.44 -18.28
N GLU A 104 -20.04 -8.00 -19.49
CA GLU A 104 -20.78 -9.20 -19.87
C GLU A 104 -20.40 -10.42 -19.02
N LEU A 105 -19.12 -10.57 -18.65
CA LEU A 105 -18.66 -11.63 -17.76
C LEU A 105 -19.20 -11.44 -16.34
N MET A 106 -19.13 -10.23 -15.79
CA MET A 106 -19.68 -9.93 -14.46
C MET A 106 -21.19 -10.19 -14.40
N ASP A 107 -21.95 -9.76 -15.41
CA ASP A 107 -23.40 -9.99 -15.46
C ASP A 107 -23.72 -11.50 -15.49
N LYS A 108 -22.91 -12.31 -16.22
CA LYS A 108 -23.02 -13.78 -16.22
C LYS A 108 -22.63 -14.41 -14.89
N PHE A 109 -21.56 -13.94 -14.25
CA PHE A 109 -21.15 -14.43 -12.93
C PHE A 109 -22.19 -14.09 -11.86
N ALA A 110 -22.78 -12.89 -11.91
CA ALA A 110 -23.85 -12.49 -11.00
C ALA A 110 -25.12 -13.33 -11.17
N THR A 111 -25.46 -13.73 -12.40
CA THR A 111 -26.59 -14.65 -12.64
C THR A 111 -26.28 -16.09 -12.21
N LEU A 112 -25.04 -16.56 -12.41
CA LEU A 112 -24.58 -17.86 -11.92
C LEU A 112 -24.57 -17.94 -10.39
N ASP A 113 -24.19 -16.86 -9.70
CA ASP A 113 -24.23 -16.78 -8.22
C ASP A 113 -25.66 -16.83 -7.68
N THR A 114 -26.66 -16.34 -8.42
CA THR A 114 -28.08 -16.45 -8.01
C THR A 114 -28.69 -17.83 -8.27
N ASP A 115 -28.14 -18.61 -9.20
CA ASP A 115 -28.60 -19.99 -9.50
C ASP A 115 -27.93 -21.05 -8.59
N ILE A 116 -26.83 -20.71 -7.92
CA ILE A 116 -26.25 -21.54 -6.85
C ILE A 116 -27.03 -21.23 -5.57
N GLN A 117 -28.19 -21.86 -5.43
CA GLN A 117 -28.98 -21.87 -4.20
C GLN A 117 -28.08 -22.12 -2.98
N ASN A 118 -28.27 -21.23 -2.00
CA ASN A 118 -27.49 -20.99 -0.80
C ASN A 118 -27.72 -22.05 0.29
N ASP A 119 -28.08 -23.29 -0.09
CA ASP A 119 -28.71 -24.25 0.82
C ASP A 119 -27.80 -25.41 1.26
N ALA A 120 -26.49 -25.37 1.01
CA ALA A 120 -25.62 -26.51 1.37
C ALA A 120 -24.20 -26.17 1.89
N ILE A 121 -23.94 -24.96 2.40
CA ILE A 121 -22.71 -24.68 3.15
C ILE A 121 -23.07 -23.85 4.39
N PRO A 122 -22.94 -24.38 5.62
CA PRO A 122 -23.16 -23.58 6.83
C PRO A 122 -21.95 -22.67 7.04
N THR A 123 -21.93 -21.53 6.35
CA THR A 123 -21.11 -20.38 6.69
C THR A 123 -21.79 -19.65 7.84
N CYS A 124 -21.13 -19.63 9.00
CA CYS A 124 -21.59 -18.92 10.18
C CYS A 124 -21.94 -17.45 9.86
N VAL A 125 -23.22 -17.14 9.75
CA VAL A 125 -23.74 -15.77 9.76
C VAL A 125 -24.33 -15.54 11.15
N CYS A 126 -23.67 -14.69 11.95
CA CYS A 126 -24.22 -14.20 13.20
C CYS A 126 -25.45 -13.34 12.91
N GLU A 127 -26.59 -13.79 13.41
CA GLU A 127 -27.90 -13.18 13.24
C GLU A 127 -27.98 -11.81 13.96
N LYS A 128 -28.61 -10.84 13.29
CA LYS A 128 -28.51 -9.37 13.49
C LYS A 128 -29.12 -8.77 14.77
N SER A 129 -29.48 -9.50 15.81
CA SER A 129 -30.35 -8.93 16.87
C SER A 129 -29.67 -8.31 18.11
N LEU A 130 -28.33 -8.32 18.23
CA LEU A 130 -27.60 -7.75 19.38
C LEU A 130 -26.55 -6.67 18.99
N ALA A 131 -26.75 -6.04 17.84
CA ALA A 131 -25.75 -5.29 17.09
C ALA A 131 -25.06 -4.12 17.82
N ASP A 132 -25.63 -3.51 18.87
CA ASP A 132 -25.06 -2.27 19.41
C ASP A 132 -23.95 -2.47 20.48
N LYS A 133 -23.81 -3.68 21.05
CA LYS A 133 -22.82 -3.96 22.11
C LYS A 133 -21.69 -4.92 21.71
N VAL A 134 -21.90 -5.72 20.67
CA VAL A 134 -20.96 -6.78 20.24
C VAL A 134 -20.03 -6.31 19.11
N GLU A 135 -20.37 -5.22 18.42
CA GLU A 135 -19.63 -4.73 17.26
C GLU A 135 -18.17 -4.34 17.60
N LYS A 136 -17.87 -3.85 18.81
CA LYS A 136 -16.48 -3.60 19.24
C LYS A 136 -15.68 -4.85 19.60
N GLY A 137 -16.34 -5.96 19.93
CA GLY A 137 -15.69 -7.21 20.34
C GLY A 137 -15.46 -8.19 19.18
N CYS A 138 -16.43 -8.31 18.27
CA CYS A 138 -16.41 -9.32 17.21
C CYS A 138 -15.66 -8.87 15.93
N LEU A 139 -15.57 -7.57 15.65
CA LEU A 139 -14.66 -7.03 14.60
C LEU A 139 -13.19 -7.37 14.88
N ARG A 140 -12.81 -7.66 16.14
CA ARG A 140 -11.48 -8.18 16.51
C ARG A 140 -11.32 -9.67 16.23
N CYS A 141 -12.39 -10.48 16.29
CA CYS A 141 -12.31 -11.93 16.11
C CYS A 141 -12.28 -12.34 14.63
N GLY A 142 -12.97 -11.61 13.75
CA GLY A 142 -12.98 -11.88 12.30
C GLY A 142 -11.75 -11.35 11.53
N GLY A 143 -11.03 -10.37 12.10
CA GLY A 143 -9.88 -9.73 11.45
C GLY A 143 -8.65 -10.62 11.28
N ILE A 144 -8.53 -11.68 12.10
CA ILE A 144 -7.33 -12.54 12.12
C ILE A 144 -7.36 -13.59 10.99
N LEU A 145 -8.55 -14.03 10.57
CA LEU A 145 -8.73 -15.09 9.56
C LEU A 145 -9.29 -14.60 8.21
N GLY A 146 -9.93 -13.43 8.13
CA GLY A 146 -10.79 -13.11 6.97
C GLY A 146 -10.53 -11.83 6.17
N THR A 147 -9.88 -10.78 6.71
CA THR A 147 -9.94 -9.45 6.05
C THR A 147 -8.61 -8.71 5.94
N ALA A 148 -7.49 -9.39 6.14
CA ALA A 148 -6.22 -8.91 5.61
C ALA A 148 -5.79 -9.88 4.51
N MET A 149 -6.32 -9.69 3.31
CA MET A 149 -5.41 -9.65 2.17
C MET A 149 -4.82 -8.25 2.19
N PRO A 150 -3.64 -8.01 2.80
CA PRO A 150 -2.83 -6.92 2.29
C PRO A 150 -2.53 -7.26 0.83
N GLU A 151 -2.45 -6.24 0.00
CA GLU A 151 -2.00 -6.26 -1.40
C GLU A 151 -0.55 -6.80 -1.60
N LEU A 152 -0.02 -7.58 -0.64
CA LEU A 152 1.28 -8.25 -0.62
C LEU A 152 1.29 -9.58 -1.40
N VAL A 153 0.23 -9.92 -2.15
CA VAL A 153 0.09 -11.17 -2.93
C VAL A 153 1.18 -11.34 -4.00
N VAL A 154 1.93 -10.29 -4.34
CA VAL A 154 2.72 -10.31 -5.58
C VAL A 154 4.19 -10.72 -5.39
N ILE A 155 4.71 -10.84 -4.16
CA ILE A 155 6.12 -11.19 -3.92
C ILE A 155 6.23 -12.54 -3.17
N GLY A 156 6.10 -13.68 -3.85
CA GLY A 156 6.30 -15.00 -3.22
C GLY A 156 5.42 -15.30 -2.00
N GLY A 157 4.34 -14.52 -1.82
CA GLY A 157 3.65 -14.33 -0.55
C GLY A 157 2.82 -15.51 -0.08
N ASN A 158 2.47 -16.47 -0.94
CA ASN A 158 1.59 -17.57 -0.55
C ASN A 158 2.24 -18.50 0.50
N PHE A 159 3.52 -18.82 0.37
CA PHE A 159 4.19 -19.73 1.31
C PHE A 159 4.55 -19.04 2.63
N VAL A 160 5.04 -17.81 2.58
CA VAL A 160 5.39 -17.03 3.79
C VAL A 160 4.13 -16.67 4.58
N TYR A 161 3.08 -16.24 3.89
CA TYR A 161 1.79 -15.96 4.53
C TYR A 161 1.15 -17.23 5.09
N ALA A 162 1.15 -18.34 4.35
CA ALA A 162 0.64 -19.61 4.86
C ALA A 162 1.44 -20.09 6.09
N ALA A 163 2.77 -19.94 6.09
CA ALA A 163 3.61 -20.26 7.25
C ALA A 163 3.28 -19.36 8.45
N ALA A 164 3.09 -18.05 8.23
CA ALA A 164 2.71 -17.11 9.27
C ALA A 164 1.33 -17.42 9.87
N VAL A 165 0.34 -17.76 9.03
CA VAL A 165 -0.99 -18.16 9.48
C VAL A 165 -0.96 -19.49 10.24
N ASN A 166 -0.18 -20.47 9.78
CA ASN A 166 -0.03 -21.75 10.46
C ASN A 166 0.67 -21.59 11.83
N ALA A 167 1.69 -20.75 11.91
CA ALA A 167 2.36 -20.42 13.18
C ALA A 167 1.42 -19.68 14.13
N ALA A 168 0.68 -18.68 13.63
CA ALA A 168 -0.29 -17.90 14.39
C ALA A 168 -1.41 -18.77 14.96
N THR A 169 -2.00 -19.64 14.14
CA THR A 169 -3.07 -20.55 14.58
C THR A 169 -2.55 -21.53 15.64
N LYS A 170 -1.35 -22.09 15.47
CA LYS A 170 -0.75 -22.97 16.47
C LYS A 170 -0.52 -22.25 17.81
N ALA A 171 0.15 -21.10 17.79
CA ALA A 171 0.43 -20.31 18.98
C ALA A 171 -0.86 -19.84 19.69
N GLY A 172 -1.86 -19.42 18.91
CA GLY A 172 -3.14 -19.00 19.45
C GLY A 172 -3.94 -20.14 20.08
N MET A 173 -3.91 -21.34 19.49
CA MET A 173 -4.53 -22.52 20.09
C MET A 173 -3.84 -22.93 21.40
N ASP A 174 -2.50 -22.95 21.42
CA ASP A 174 -1.72 -23.31 22.61
C ASP A 174 -1.99 -22.32 23.77
N ALA A 175 -2.02 -21.01 23.49
CA ALA A 175 -2.31 -19.99 24.49
C ALA A 175 -3.77 -20.03 25.00
N ALA A 176 -4.73 -20.30 24.12
CA ALA A 176 -6.12 -20.47 24.52
C ALA A 176 -6.31 -21.73 25.39
N LEU A 177 -5.64 -22.84 25.05
CA LEU A 177 -5.63 -24.05 25.89
C LEU A 177 -5.04 -23.79 27.27
N GLU A 178 -3.94 -23.05 27.36
CA GLU A 178 -3.35 -22.67 28.64
C GLU A 178 -4.33 -21.83 29.48
N GLY A 179 -4.98 -20.85 28.86
CA GLY A 179 -6.02 -20.06 29.52
C GLY A 179 -7.17 -20.91 30.05
N LEU A 180 -7.57 -21.96 29.33
CA LEU A 180 -8.63 -22.87 29.75
C LEU A 180 -8.27 -23.78 30.91
N ARG A 181 -6.98 -24.01 31.19
CA ARG A 181 -6.54 -24.76 32.38
C ARG A 181 -6.91 -24.03 33.68
N SER A 182 -7.08 -22.71 33.62
CA SER A 182 -7.54 -21.90 34.76
C SER A 182 -9.01 -22.18 35.14
N VAL A 183 -9.80 -22.79 34.25
CA VAL A 183 -11.21 -23.12 34.51
C VAL A 183 -11.29 -24.34 35.42
N ARG A 184 -11.72 -24.10 36.67
CA ARG A 184 -11.83 -25.14 37.70
C ARG A 184 -12.68 -26.33 37.22
N GLY A 185 -12.09 -27.53 37.29
CA GLY A 185 -12.75 -28.79 36.99
C GLY A 185 -12.89 -29.11 35.50
N LEU A 186 -12.59 -28.18 34.59
CA LEU A 186 -12.78 -28.37 33.15
C LEU A 186 -11.80 -29.42 32.58
N GLN A 187 -10.54 -29.35 32.97
CA GLN A 187 -9.52 -30.32 32.57
C GLN A 187 -9.86 -31.75 33.04
N LEU A 188 -10.35 -31.87 34.27
CA LEU A 188 -10.77 -33.15 34.86
C LEU A 188 -12.03 -33.73 34.20
N LEU A 189 -12.90 -32.88 33.67
CA LEU A 189 -14.11 -33.28 32.95
C LEU A 189 -13.78 -33.85 31.58
N LEU A 190 -12.96 -33.14 30.81
CA LEU A 190 -12.70 -33.45 29.41
C LEU A 190 -11.61 -34.51 29.23
N LYS A 191 -10.68 -34.64 30.18
CA LYS A 191 -9.55 -35.59 30.16
C LYS A 191 -8.89 -35.60 28.76
N HIS A 192 -9.08 -36.66 27.98
CA HIS A 192 -8.50 -36.84 26.65
C HIS A 192 -9.03 -35.89 25.57
N THR A 193 -10.22 -35.31 25.76
CA THR A 193 -10.83 -34.37 24.80
C THR A 193 -10.40 -32.92 25.02
N PHE A 194 -9.66 -32.64 26.09
CA PHE A 194 -9.27 -31.28 26.46
C PHE A 194 -8.40 -30.62 25.38
N ASP A 195 -7.45 -31.34 24.79
CA ASP A 195 -6.54 -30.79 23.79
C ASP A 195 -7.24 -30.48 22.45
N HIS A 196 -8.40 -31.10 22.19
CA HIS A 196 -9.16 -30.94 20.95
C HIS A 196 -10.33 -29.94 21.07
N ILE A 197 -10.56 -29.38 22.26
CA ILE A 197 -11.65 -28.43 22.46
C ILE A 197 -11.38 -27.09 21.77
N VAL A 198 -10.11 -26.71 21.70
CA VAL A 198 -9.65 -25.54 21.00
C VAL A 198 -9.33 -25.92 19.56
N THR A 199 -9.90 -25.18 18.64
CA THR A 199 -9.81 -25.39 17.20
C THR A 199 -9.41 -24.08 16.51
N PRO A 200 -8.95 -24.13 15.26
CA PRO A 200 -8.63 -22.93 14.50
C PRO A 200 -9.80 -21.93 14.37
N ARG A 201 -11.04 -22.37 14.62
CA ARG A 201 -12.25 -21.54 14.49
C ARG A 201 -12.70 -20.88 15.79
N ASN A 202 -12.29 -21.38 16.96
CA ASN A 202 -12.80 -20.91 18.25
C ASN A 202 -11.73 -20.32 19.18
N TYR A 203 -10.43 -20.55 18.95
CA TYR A 203 -9.37 -20.17 19.88
C TYR A 203 -9.32 -18.67 20.23
N SER A 204 -9.74 -17.80 19.31
CA SER A 204 -9.75 -16.34 19.49
C SER A 204 -11.13 -15.78 19.85
N CYS A 205 -12.18 -16.61 19.83
CA CYS A 205 -13.56 -16.16 19.96
C CYS A 205 -14.18 -16.71 21.24
N LYS A 206 -14.38 -15.81 22.23
CA LYS A 206 -14.97 -16.14 23.53
C LYS A 206 -16.27 -16.91 23.40
N ASP A 207 -17.22 -16.42 22.61
CA ASP A 207 -18.57 -17.00 22.53
C ASP A 207 -18.55 -18.36 21.84
N ALA A 208 -17.76 -18.51 20.76
CA ALA A 208 -17.58 -19.80 20.10
C ALA A 208 -16.95 -20.83 21.05
N LEU A 209 -15.97 -20.40 21.84
CA LEU A 209 -15.25 -21.24 22.78
C LEU A 209 -16.15 -21.64 23.98
N LEU A 210 -16.94 -20.70 24.50
CA LEU A 210 -17.98 -20.96 25.50
C LEU A 210 -19.00 -21.98 25.00
N ASN A 211 -19.56 -21.77 23.82
CA ASN A 211 -20.56 -22.66 23.25
C ASN A 211 -20.00 -24.08 23.04
N THR A 212 -18.75 -24.21 22.57
CA THR A 212 -18.10 -25.51 22.44
C THR A 212 -17.92 -26.20 23.79
N ILE A 213 -17.49 -25.47 24.82
CA ILE A 213 -17.34 -26.01 26.18
C ILE A 213 -18.69 -26.44 26.74
N ASP A 214 -19.70 -25.58 26.69
CA ASP A 214 -21.00 -25.86 27.29
C ASP A 214 -21.70 -27.01 26.56
N SER A 215 -21.59 -27.10 25.23
CA SER A 215 -22.17 -28.22 24.47
C SER A 215 -21.60 -29.59 24.86
N ILE A 216 -20.28 -29.67 25.11
CA ILE A 216 -19.62 -30.91 25.54
C ILE A 216 -19.89 -31.17 27.01
N ALA A 217 -19.75 -30.13 27.85
CA ALA A 217 -19.93 -30.26 29.27
C ALA A 217 -21.36 -30.64 29.64
N ASN A 218 -22.38 -30.04 29.00
CA ASN A 218 -23.78 -30.38 29.27
C ASN A 218 -24.10 -31.85 28.96
N ARG A 219 -23.49 -32.44 27.93
CA ARG A 219 -23.65 -33.87 27.63
C ARG A 219 -23.10 -34.76 28.75
N ILE A 220 -21.93 -34.41 29.28
CA ILE A 220 -21.28 -35.17 30.36
C ILE A 220 -22.02 -34.96 31.69
N CYS A 221 -22.40 -33.72 31.99
CA CYS A 221 -23.11 -33.33 33.20
C CYS A 221 -24.58 -33.76 33.24
N SER A 222 -25.13 -34.27 32.14
CA SER A 222 -26.48 -34.86 32.10
C SER A 222 -26.47 -36.38 32.33
N SER A 223 -25.31 -37.00 32.49
CA SER A 223 -25.17 -38.44 32.80
C SER A 223 -25.27 -38.70 34.31
N GLU A 224 -25.56 -39.95 34.72
CA GLU A 224 -25.64 -40.36 36.13
C GLU A 224 -24.37 -40.07 36.97
N GLN A 225 -23.23 -39.74 36.34
CA GLN A 225 -21.97 -39.39 37.01
C GLN A 225 -21.76 -37.88 37.19
N ALA A 226 -22.79 -37.06 36.97
CA ALA A 226 -22.72 -35.60 37.07
C ALA A 226 -22.14 -35.10 38.41
N ASP A 227 -22.53 -35.74 39.52
CA ASP A 227 -22.13 -35.31 40.87
C ASP A 227 -20.65 -35.57 41.20
N THR A 228 -19.99 -36.44 40.44
CA THR A 228 -18.58 -36.79 40.59
C THR A 228 -17.64 -35.74 40.00
N HIS A 229 -18.09 -34.94 39.03
CA HIS A 229 -17.25 -33.97 38.35
C HIS A 229 -17.37 -32.57 38.96
N LEU A 230 -16.23 -32.00 39.38
CA LEU A 230 -16.16 -30.67 39.98
C LEU A 230 -16.79 -29.59 39.08
N TYR A 231 -16.59 -29.69 37.76
CA TYR A 231 -17.16 -28.75 36.81
C TYR A 231 -18.69 -28.78 36.79
N CYS A 232 -19.30 -29.97 36.75
CA CYS A 232 -20.75 -30.13 36.73
C CYS A 232 -21.39 -29.64 38.03
N ARG A 233 -20.76 -29.93 39.18
CA ARG A 233 -21.21 -29.41 40.48
C ARG A 233 -21.21 -27.88 40.53
N LEU A 234 -20.15 -27.26 40.04
CA LEU A 234 -20.05 -25.81 39.92
C LEU A 234 -21.03 -25.24 38.90
N SER A 235 -21.41 -25.99 37.87
CA SER A 235 -22.33 -25.55 36.82
C SER A 235 -23.81 -25.71 37.19
N SER A 236 -24.16 -26.72 38.00
CA SER A 236 -25.54 -27.01 38.42
C SER A 236 -25.99 -26.16 39.61
N ASN A 237 -25.07 -25.83 40.53
CA ASN A 237 -25.32 -24.89 41.64
C ASN A 237 -24.30 -23.74 41.61
N PRO A 238 -24.27 -22.92 40.55
CA PRO A 238 -23.28 -21.87 40.44
C PRO A 238 -23.64 -20.69 41.34
N HIS A 239 -22.73 -20.31 42.24
CA HIS A 239 -22.81 -18.96 42.82
C HIS A 239 -22.56 -17.92 41.73
N HIS A 240 -23.16 -16.74 41.88
CA HIS A 240 -23.00 -15.63 40.92
C HIS A 240 -21.52 -15.32 40.61
N SER A 241 -20.65 -15.41 41.63
CA SER A 241 -19.20 -15.23 41.49
C SER A 241 -18.52 -16.30 40.64
N ASP A 242 -19.02 -17.54 40.65
CA ASP A 242 -18.42 -18.65 39.90
C ASP A 242 -18.77 -18.58 38.41
N VAL A 243 -20.00 -18.15 38.08
CA VAL A 243 -20.41 -17.86 36.70
C VAL A 243 -19.54 -16.73 36.11
N ILE A 244 -19.40 -15.63 36.85
CA ILE A 244 -18.58 -14.49 36.42
C ILE A 244 -17.13 -14.93 36.19
N ARG A 245 -16.55 -15.67 37.15
CA ARG A 245 -15.17 -16.16 37.08
C ARG A 245 -14.97 -17.10 35.90
N LYS A 246 -15.89 -18.03 35.64
CA LYS A 246 -15.86 -18.91 34.45
C LYS A 246 -15.87 -18.08 33.17
N LEU A 247 -16.83 -17.18 33.03
CA LEU A 247 -16.95 -16.31 31.85
C LEU A 247 -15.72 -15.43 31.63
N GLN A 248 -15.12 -14.92 32.71
CA GLN A 248 -13.87 -14.16 32.66
C GLN A 248 -12.71 -15.04 32.21
N SER A 249 -12.48 -16.19 32.87
CA SER A 249 -11.39 -17.10 32.49
C SER A 249 -11.45 -17.55 31.02
N ILE A 250 -12.66 -17.76 30.49
CA ILE A 250 -12.83 -18.15 29.09
C ILE A 250 -12.65 -16.95 28.14
N SER A 251 -13.06 -15.76 28.58
CA SER A 251 -12.75 -14.50 27.89
C SER A 251 -11.25 -14.26 27.82
N ASP A 252 -10.55 -14.44 28.94
CA ASP A 252 -9.10 -14.25 29.06
C ASP A 252 -8.37 -15.29 28.22
N ALA A 253 -8.83 -16.54 28.21
CA ALA A 253 -8.30 -17.59 27.33
C ALA A 253 -8.40 -17.22 25.85
N ALA A 254 -9.58 -16.76 25.41
CA ALA A 254 -9.77 -16.33 24.02
C ALA A 254 -8.92 -15.09 23.68
N GLN A 255 -8.78 -14.15 24.61
CA GLN A 255 -7.96 -12.96 24.42
C GLN A 255 -6.46 -13.31 24.34
N SER A 256 -5.98 -14.19 25.21
CA SER A 256 -4.61 -14.71 25.18
C SER A 256 -4.34 -15.46 23.87
N GLY A 257 -5.28 -16.28 23.41
CA GLY A 257 -5.21 -16.95 22.11
C GLY A 257 -5.09 -15.97 20.94
N ALA A 258 -5.90 -14.91 20.95
CA ALA A 258 -5.82 -13.87 19.92
C ALA A 258 -4.49 -13.09 19.97
N ALA A 259 -4.01 -12.74 21.16
CA ALA A 259 -2.75 -12.01 21.34
C ALA A 259 -1.54 -12.83 20.86
N ALA A 260 -1.45 -14.10 21.27
CA ALA A 260 -0.37 -14.99 20.86
C ALA A 260 -0.37 -15.27 19.35
N ALA A 261 -1.55 -15.36 18.72
CA ALA A 261 -1.65 -15.53 17.28
C ALA A 261 -1.11 -14.31 16.52
N GLU A 262 -1.46 -13.09 16.94
CA GLU A 262 -0.93 -11.86 16.32
C GLU A 262 0.57 -11.73 16.53
N GLU A 263 1.08 -12.01 17.74
CA GLU A 263 2.51 -11.97 18.04
C GLU A 263 3.29 -12.94 17.14
N ALA A 264 2.89 -14.21 17.09
CA ALA A 264 3.55 -15.22 16.25
C ALA A 264 3.45 -14.89 14.75
N LYS A 265 2.31 -14.34 14.29
CA LYS A 265 2.15 -13.88 12.90
C LYS A 265 3.16 -12.78 12.57
N THR A 266 3.30 -11.79 13.44
CA THR A 266 4.23 -10.68 13.25
C THR A 266 5.69 -11.12 13.34
N GLU A 267 6.02 -12.07 14.21
CA GLU A 267 7.37 -12.64 14.33
C GLU A 267 7.79 -13.33 13.02
N VAL A 268 6.94 -14.21 12.49
CA VAL A 268 7.24 -14.93 11.23
C VAL A 268 7.36 -13.94 10.07
N LEU A 269 6.47 -12.94 9.99
CA LEU A 269 6.52 -11.91 8.96
C LEU A 269 7.78 -11.05 9.06
N ASN A 270 8.17 -10.61 10.26
CA ASN A 270 9.38 -9.79 10.45
C ASN A 270 10.67 -10.58 10.20
N ALA A 271 10.70 -11.86 10.53
CA ALA A 271 11.83 -12.73 10.26
C ALA A 271 12.03 -12.98 8.75
N THR A 272 10.95 -12.96 7.96
CA THR A 272 11.00 -13.17 6.51
C THR A 272 11.11 -11.88 5.70
N PHE A 273 10.45 -10.80 6.13
CA PHE A 273 10.53 -9.48 5.51
C PHE A 273 11.61 -8.63 6.19
N THR A 274 12.87 -8.81 5.78
CA THR A 274 13.94 -7.87 6.14
C THR A 274 14.07 -6.78 5.09
N TRP A 275 14.53 -5.58 5.48
CA TRP A 275 14.85 -4.51 4.53
C TRP A 275 15.81 -4.99 3.43
N GLU A 276 16.74 -5.88 3.77
CA GLU A 276 17.67 -6.51 2.84
C GLU A 276 16.95 -7.35 1.78
N THR A 277 15.98 -8.17 2.18
CA THR A 277 15.15 -8.94 1.22
C THR A 277 14.26 -8.03 0.37
N PHE A 278 13.73 -6.94 0.95
CA PHE A 278 12.90 -5.99 0.23
C PHE A 278 13.68 -5.28 -0.88
N PHE A 279 14.86 -4.72 -0.56
CA PHE A 279 15.72 -4.03 -1.54
C PHE A 279 16.41 -4.99 -2.53
N SER A 280 16.55 -6.26 -2.19
CA SER A 280 17.09 -7.29 -3.10
C SER A 280 16.01 -7.92 -3.98
N SER A 281 14.74 -7.79 -3.63
CA SER A 281 13.63 -8.31 -4.42
C SER A 281 13.37 -7.43 -5.66
N PRO A 282 13.15 -8.02 -6.84
CA PRO A 282 12.80 -7.25 -8.06
C PRO A 282 11.59 -6.33 -7.88
N LEU A 283 10.64 -6.73 -7.02
CA LEU A 283 9.42 -5.98 -6.75
C LEU A 283 9.64 -4.82 -5.79
N GLY A 284 10.47 -4.98 -4.76
CA GLY A 284 10.87 -3.86 -3.90
C GLY A 284 11.67 -2.80 -4.65
N ILE A 285 12.55 -3.22 -5.58
CA ILE A 285 13.26 -2.29 -6.48
C ILE A 285 12.25 -1.56 -7.40
N SER A 286 11.29 -2.27 -8.01
CA SER A 286 10.26 -1.67 -8.87
C SER A 286 9.41 -0.62 -8.13
N LEU A 287 9.01 -0.93 -6.90
CA LEU A 287 8.19 -0.04 -6.08
C LEU A 287 8.99 1.20 -5.64
N LEU A 288 10.25 1.02 -5.24
CA LEU A 288 11.16 2.12 -4.92
C LEU A 288 11.35 3.06 -6.11
N VAL A 289 11.60 2.51 -7.30
CA VAL A 289 11.76 3.28 -8.54
C VAL A 289 10.48 4.07 -8.85
N THR A 290 9.31 3.44 -8.69
CA THR A 290 8.01 4.09 -8.93
C THR A 290 7.78 5.27 -7.98
N VAL A 291 8.06 5.09 -6.68
CA VAL A 291 7.96 6.16 -5.68
C VAL A 291 8.93 7.31 -5.99
N CYS A 292 10.16 6.99 -6.38
CA CYS A 292 11.14 7.99 -6.81
C CYS A 292 10.64 8.81 -8.02
N ILE A 293 10.05 8.16 -9.03
CA ILE A 293 9.48 8.84 -10.20
C ILE A 293 8.34 9.78 -9.78
N ILE A 294 7.43 9.34 -8.90
CA ILE A 294 6.31 10.17 -8.41
C ILE A 294 6.82 11.40 -7.65
N ILE A 295 7.86 11.25 -6.82
CA ILE A 295 8.49 12.36 -6.10
C ILE A 295 9.13 13.35 -7.09
N ILE A 296 9.88 12.86 -8.07
CA ILE A 296 10.51 13.71 -9.10
C ILE A 296 9.46 14.50 -9.87
N LEU A 297 8.38 13.84 -10.34
CA LEU A 297 7.29 14.49 -11.05
C LEU A 297 6.56 15.52 -10.17
N SER A 298 6.37 15.22 -8.90
CA SER A 298 5.76 16.15 -7.93
C SER A 298 6.62 17.40 -7.72
N ILE A 299 7.94 17.24 -7.59
CA ILE A 299 8.89 18.36 -7.46
C ILE A 299 8.86 19.22 -8.74
N ILE A 300 8.95 18.60 -9.92
CA ILE A 300 8.89 19.31 -11.20
C ILE A 300 7.57 20.08 -11.34
N TYR A 301 6.45 19.44 -11.01
CA TYR A 301 5.13 20.07 -11.03
C TYR A 301 5.06 21.30 -10.10
N LEU A 302 5.58 21.20 -8.88
CA LEU A 302 5.61 22.31 -7.94
C LEU A 302 6.47 23.48 -8.47
N ILE A 303 7.64 23.20 -9.06
CA ILE A 303 8.50 24.23 -9.67
C ILE A 303 7.76 24.93 -10.82
N LEU A 304 7.14 24.17 -11.72
CA LEU A 304 6.39 24.73 -12.85
C LEU A 304 5.19 25.55 -12.39
N ARG A 305 4.43 25.07 -11.40
CA ARG A 305 3.30 25.80 -10.80
C ARG A 305 3.76 27.11 -10.18
N HIS A 306 4.89 27.11 -9.46
CA HIS A 306 5.45 28.32 -8.88
C HIS A 306 5.87 29.33 -9.95
N ARG A 307 6.53 28.87 -11.04
CA ARG A 307 6.89 29.72 -12.18
C ARG A 307 5.67 30.36 -12.86
N ARG A 308 4.60 29.59 -13.08
CA ARG A 308 3.33 30.10 -13.66
C ARG A 308 2.71 31.18 -12.76
N LYS A 309 2.62 30.94 -11.45
CA LYS A 309 2.11 31.94 -10.50
C LYS A 309 2.95 33.24 -10.53
N LYS A 310 4.28 33.14 -10.58
CA LYS A 310 5.16 34.31 -10.67
C LYS A 310 4.94 35.09 -11.98
N LYS A 311 4.77 34.39 -13.11
CA LYS A 311 4.49 35.04 -14.41
C LYS A 311 3.14 35.77 -14.41
N MET A 312 2.10 35.19 -13.82
CA MET A 312 0.78 35.85 -13.72
C MET A 312 0.81 37.10 -12.83
N LYS A 313 1.51 37.05 -11.69
CA LYS A 313 1.69 38.24 -10.83
C LYS A 313 2.40 39.38 -11.56
N LYS A 314 3.47 39.08 -12.32
CA LYS A 314 4.17 40.08 -13.14
C LYS A 314 3.25 40.68 -14.21
N LYS A 315 2.47 39.86 -14.92
CA LYS A 315 1.50 40.35 -15.91
C LYS A 315 0.47 41.30 -15.31
N LEU A 316 -0.05 40.98 -14.12
CA LEU A 316 -1.00 41.84 -13.42
C LEU A 316 -0.40 43.21 -13.07
N GLN A 317 0.88 43.25 -12.69
CA GLN A 317 1.60 44.50 -12.42
C GLN A 317 1.80 45.34 -13.69
N TYR A 318 2.14 44.72 -14.82
CA TYR A 318 2.28 45.43 -16.10
C TYR A 318 0.95 45.99 -16.62
N ILE A 319 -0.17 45.29 -16.44
CA ILE A 319 -1.49 45.79 -16.84
C ILE A 319 -1.86 47.04 -16.03
N LYS A 320 -1.64 47.03 -14.70
CA LYS A 320 -1.92 48.18 -13.85
C LYS A 320 -1.12 49.43 -14.23
N LEU A 321 0.14 49.26 -14.65
CA LEU A 321 1.00 50.37 -15.08
C LEU A 321 0.60 50.97 -16.45
N LEU A 322 -0.24 50.29 -17.23
CA LEU A 322 -0.71 50.77 -18.54
C LEU A 322 -2.08 51.46 -18.46
N GLU A 323 -2.80 51.32 -17.34
CA GLU A 323 -4.09 51.98 -17.09
C GLU A 323 -3.95 53.34 -16.38
N GLU A 324 -2.79 53.64 -15.80
CA GLU A 324 -2.41 54.97 -15.29
C GLU A 324 -1.73 55.82 -16.38
#